data_AF-A0A3R7T203-F1
#
_entry.id   AF-A0A3R7T203-F1
#
_cell.length_a   1.000
_cell.length_b   1.000
_cell.length_c   1.000
_cell.angle_alpha   90.00
_cell.angle_beta   90.00
_cell.angle_gamma   90.00
#
_symmetry.space_group_name_H-M   'P 1'
#
loop_
_entity.id
_entity.type
_entity.pdbx_description
1 polymer ?
#
loop_
_entity_poly.entity_id
_entity_poly.type
_entity_poly.pdbx_seq_one_letter_code
_entity_poly.pdbx_strand_id
1 'polypeptide(L)'
;MRAASVAGALVAGIAVALVWRTTLDGRHREDGLIAALASEDRDTRTEAWSSIPAAADPDLRTRIESAFQNAIPEARSDAARAFLDRGWRPADEVAAITLALAAANDQDPEPAMVWFTEAWRRHPAALSNWSPALIAVMRQDVQGQDRQTDEILDRVLAAEDVSWLEAVERWRSTRADLMSQTAIESIDLALGLRGRPPASVDSETTAMQHMLAGGLERADAAERSPSWFLASRPGPVSTSTLRGRAAKEQADARIALALRDLPQTRRINERVLSDTALDLDRRTIAAGRLLSLAPPDDATLLNLLADGPANADGTVHGLALVARRGLSETARRRLVTRWLSMEDPDRRRGAIMIAALQAGETESEIDAETLATIQRLATPEELDAGVRRTARLALRSMARWPLEDVDPTVYAARTTRLSDGRIDPDAVLLGLLAGDPAAERRLTSQPELSDELDGDGARRRWASEIAWRVAIARAARPEWFLVTGEPIPGDVATLRRWIDLLEACRRTDSRFAGRSRSGEDGST
;
A
#
# COMPACT_ATOMS: atom_id res chain seq x y z
N MET A 1 28.23 18.79 32.04
CA MET A 1 27.10 18.74 31.08
C MET A 1 25.93 17.89 31.56
N ARG A 2 26.11 16.61 31.97
CA ARG A 2 25.00 15.78 32.52
C ARG A 2 24.39 16.24 33.86
N ALA A 3 25.13 17.01 34.67
CA ALA A 3 24.63 17.49 35.96
C ALA A 3 23.64 18.68 35.85
N ALA A 4 23.72 19.45 34.76
CA ALA A 4 22.83 20.59 34.54
C ALA A 4 21.44 20.17 34.02
N SER A 5 21.37 19.10 33.22
CA SER A 5 20.10 18.54 32.72
C SER A 5 19.32 17.81 33.80
N VAL A 6 19.99 17.08 34.69
CA VAL A 6 19.37 16.43 35.86
C VAL A 6 18.87 17.46 36.87
N ALA A 7 19.59 18.56 37.07
CA ALA A 7 19.14 19.67 37.92
C ALA A 7 17.92 20.40 37.31
N GLY A 8 17.87 20.58 35.99
CA GLY A 8 16.72 21.17 35.30
C GLY A 8 15.45 20.31 35.42
N ALA A 9 15.55 19.00 35.19
CA ALA A 9 14.44 18.06 35.32
C ALA A 9 13.93 17.94 36.78
N LEU A 10 14.83 17.93 37.77
CA LEU A 10 14.46 17.94 39.18
C LEU A 10 13.78 19.26 39.60
N VAL A 11 14.26 20.41 39.11
CA VAL A 11 13.65 21.71 39.42
C VAL A 11 12.29 21.86 38.73
N ALA A 12 12.13 21.36 37.50
CA ALA A 12 10.85 21.34 36.79
C ALA A 12 9.83 20.39 37.46
N GLY A 13 10.23 19.15 37.79
CA GLY A 13 9.38 18.20 38.51
C GLY A 13 9.00 18.66 39.91
N ILE A 14 9.93 19.30 40.64
CA ILE A 14 9.66 19.91 41.95
C ILE A 14 8.76 21.15 41.82
N ALA A 15 8.91 21.96 40.77
CA ALA A 15 8.04 23.10 40.50
C ALA A 15 6.61 22.66 40.16
N VAL A 16 6.43 21.62 39.33
CA VAL A 16 5.12 21.03 39.03
C VAL A 16 4.48 20.46 40.29
N ALA A 17 5.24 19.71 41.10
CA ALA A 17 4.76 19.16 42.37
C ALA A 17 4.44 20.23 43.44
N LEU A 18 5.17 21.34 43.48
CA LEU A 18 4.91 22.47 44.39
C LEU A 18 3.69 23.29 43.95
N VAL A 19 3.58 23.59 42.66
CA VAL A 19 2.43 24.30 42.07
C VAL A 19 1.12 23.53 42.29
N TRP A 20 1.16 22.20 42.31
CA TRP A 20 -0.01 21.37 42.59
C TRP A 20 -0.38 21.27 44.08
N ARG A 21 0.56 21.54 45.00
CA ARG A 21 0.42 21.29 46.44
C ARG A 21 0.21 22.56 47.29
N THR A 22 0.55 23.75 46.79
CA THR A 22 0.35 25.00 47.52
C THR A 22 -0.91 25.75 47.07
N THR A 23 -1.62 26.32 48.03
CA THR A 23 -2.79 27.22 47.91
C THR A 23 -2.42 28.54 47.19
N LEU A 24 -2.05 28.43 45.92
CA LEU A 24 -1.94 29.58 45.02
C LEU A 24 -3.28 29.75 44.30
N ASP A 25 -3.67 31.01 44.04
CA ASP A 25 -4.83 31.35 43.22
C ASP A 25 -4.82 30.49 41.95
N GLY A 26 -6.00 29.98 41.55
CA GLY A 26 -6.13 29.03 40.43
C GLY A 26 -5.36 29.43 39.16
N ARG A 27 -5.23 30.75 38.91
CA ARG A 27 -4.46 31.31 37.79
C ARG A 27 -2.95 31.01 37.83
N HIS A 28 -2.30 31.06 38.99
CA HIS A 28 -0.87 30.75 39.12
C HIS A 28 -0.59 29.26 38.94
N ARG A 29 -1.55 28.40 39.30
CA ARG A 29 -1.48 26.96 39.05
C ARG A 29 -1.56 26.64 37.57
N GLU A 30 -2.45 27.33 36.86
CA GLU A 30 -2.59 27.22 35.41
C GLU A 30 -1.38 27.79 34.66
N ASP A 31 -0.82 28.91 35.09
CA ASP A 31 0.39 29.48 34.48
C ASP A 31 1.61 28.55 34.61
N GLY A 32 1.77 27.91 35.78
CA GLY A 32 2.83 26.91 35.99
C GLY A 32 2.63 25.65 35.15
N LEU A 33 1.38 25.22 34.99
CA LEU A 33 1.02 24.10 34.11
C LEU A 33 1.29 24.41 32.63
N ILE A 34 0.90 25.61 32.17
CA ILE A 34 1.17 26.07 30.80
C ILE A 34 2.68 26.17 30.53
N ALA A 35 3.47 26.64 31.51
CA ALA A 35 4.93 26.67 31.40
C ALA A 35 5.53 25.24 31.31
N ALA A 36 5.00 24.29 32.09
CA ALA A 36 5.43 22.89 32.04
C ALA A 36 5.09 22.23 30.69
N LEU A 37 3.93 22.55 30.12
CA LEU A 37 3.52 22.10 28.79
C LEU A 37 4.44 22.60 27.67
N ALA A 38 5.05 23.77 27.82
CA ALA A 38 5.99 24.36 26.86
C ALA A 38 7.48 24.00 27.14
N SER A 39 7.75 23.15 28.13
CA SER A 39 9.10 22.77 28.55
C SER A 39 9.89 22.03 27.46
N GLU A 40 11.21 22.17 27.44
CA GLU A 40 12.11 21.36 26.58
C GLU A 40 12.14 19.88 27.00
N ASP A 41 11.87 19.58 28.27
CA ASP A 41 11.88 18.22 28.81
C ASP A 41 10.58 17.45 28.49
N ARG A 42 10.70 16.31 27.80
CA ARG A 42 9.58 15.48 27.34
C ARG A 42 8.79 14.87 28.50
N ASP A 43 9.47 14.43 29.55
CA ASP A 43 8.82 13.79 30.69
C ASP A 43 7.95 14.81 31.43
N THR A 44 8.48 16.02 31.64
CA THR A 44 7.72 17.17 32.19
C THR A 44 6.47 17.49 31.35
N ARG A 45 6.58 17.53 30.01
CA ARG A 45 5.42 17.76 29.14
C ARG A 45 4.39 16.65 29.22
N THR A 46 4.83 15.40 29.25
CA THR A 46 3.95 14.22 29.32
C THR A 46 3.16 14.20 30.63
N GLU A 47 3.84 14.46 31.76
CA GLU A 47 3.21 14.55 33.07
C GLU A 47 2.22 15.72 33.12
N ALA A 48 2.60 16.89 32.62
CA ALA A 48 1.72 18.05 32.52
C ALA A 48 0.46 17.74 31.69
N TRP A 49 0.57 17.10 30.52
CA TRP A 49 -0.58 16.68 29.71
C TRP A 49 -1.48 15.68 30.43
N SER A 50 -0.91 14.74 31.17
CA SER A 50 -1.68 13.73 31.93
C SER A 50 -2.50 14.35 33.07
N SER A 51 -2.06 15.50 33.59
CA SER A 51 -2.71 16.20 34.69
C SER A 51 -3.95 17.02 34.27
N ILE A 52 -4.16 17.22 32.97
CA ILE A 52 -5.27 18.01 32.44
C ILE A 52 -6.45 17.09 32.07
N PRO A 53 -7.62 17.27 32.69
CA PRO A 53 -8.81 16.47 32.37
C PRO A 53 -9.27 16.73 30.92
N ALA A 54 -9.75 15.69 30.24
CA ALA A 54 -10.32 15.83 28.89
C ALA A 54 -11.53 16.79 28.83
N ALA A 55 -12.22 17.02 29.96
CA ALA A 55 -13.31 17.98 30.08
C ALA A 55 -12.86 19.38 30.56
N ALA A 56 -11.60 19.77 30.33
CA ALA A 56 -11.09 21.10 30.67
C ALA A 56 -11.99 22.23 30.15
N ASP A 57 -12.11 23.33 30.89
CA ASP A 57 -12.93 24.47 30.45
C ASP A 57 -12.35 25.14 29.18
N PRO A 58 -13.18 25.86 28.40
CA PRO A 58 -12.74 26.52 27.16
C PRO A 58 -11.67 27.61 27.35
N ASP A 59 -11.65 28.27 28.51
CA ASP A 59 -10.71 29.37 28.81
C ASP A 59 -9.29 28.83 28.99
N LEU A 60 -9.14 27.72 29.71
CA LEU A 60 -7.88 27.00 29.87
C LEU A 60 -7.39 26.46 28.52
N ARG A 61 -8.27 25.90 27.69
CA ARG A 61 -7.90 25.44 26.33
C ARG A 61 -7.34 26.57 25.48
N THR A 62 -7.98 27.73 25.49
CA THR A 62 -7.55 28.92 24.73
C THR A 62 -6.20 29.46 25.21
N ARG A 63 -5.95 29.42 26.52
CA ARG A 63 -4.65 29.83 27.10
C ARG A 63 -3.54 28.84 26.78
N ILE A 64 -3.83 27.54 26.84
CA ILE A 64 -2.90 26.48 26.43
C ILE A 64 -2.54 26.69 24.94
N GLU A 65 -3.53 26.87 24.08
CA GLU A 65 -3.33 27.14 22.65
C GLU A 65 -2.45 28.38 22.39
N SER A 66 -2.72 29.48 23.09
CA SER A 66 -1.95 30.72 22.98
C SER A 66 -0.48 30.53 23.36
N ALA A 67 -0.20 29.70 24.38
CA ALA A 67 1.17 29.42 24.82
C ALA A 67 1.98 28.65 23.77
N PHE A 68 1.33 27.78 23.01
CA PHE A 68 2.00 26.96 21.99
C PHE A 68 2.36 27.73 20.72
N GLN A 69 1.81 28.93 20.49
CA GLN A 69 2.20 29.77 19.34
C GLN A 69 3.71 30.07 19.31
N ASN A 70 4.34 30.20 20.47
CA ASN A 70 5.77 30.53 20.61
C ASN A 70 6.60 29.41 21.24
N ALA A 71 6.01 28.24 21.51
CA ALA A 71 6.71 27.10 22.10
C ALA A 71 7.68 26.44 21.12
N ILE A 72 8.54 25.55 21.60
CA ILE A 72 9.41 24.71 20.77
C ILE A 72 8.59 23.74 19.89
N PRO A 73 9.14 23.26 18.75
CA PRO A 73 8.43 22.36 17.84
C PRO A 73 7.88 21.09 18.49
N GLU A 74 8.64 20.44 19.36
CA GLU A 74 8.28 19.19 20.04
C GLU A 74 7.09 19.39 20.98
N ALA A 75 7.07 20.52 21.69
CA ALA A 75 5.96 20.87 22.57
C ALA A 75 4.67 21.15 21.78
N ARG A 76 4.79 21.75 20.58
CA ARG A 76 3.65 21.94 19.66
C ARG A 76 3.16 20.61 19.08
N SER A 77 4.06 19.67 18.78
CA SER A 77 3.69 18.31 18.34
C SER A 77 2.89 17.58 19.43
N ASP A 78 3.42 17.54 20.65
CA ASP A 78 2.75 16.92 21.81
C ASP A 78 1.36 17.54 22.04
N ALA A 79 1.26 18.87 21.88
CA ALA A 79 -0.01 19.60 21.99
C ALA A 79 -1.01 19.23 20.89
N ALA A 80 -0.54 19.09 19.65
CA ALA A 80 -1.38 18.71 18.54
C ALA A 80 -2.00 17.32 18.74
N ARG A 81 -1.19 16.33 19.13
CA ARG A 81 -1.67 14.99 19.47
C ARG A 81 -2.62 15.03 20.66
N ALA A 82 -2.26 15.75 21.73
CA ALA A 82 -3.06 15.83 22.94
C ALA A 82 -4.44 16.47 22.72
N PHE A 83 -4.53 17.49 21.88
CA PHE A 83 -5.80 18.11 21.49
C PHE A 83 -6.64 17.13 20.68
N LEU A 84 -6.04 16.43 19.71
CA LEU A 84 -6.73 15.43 18.91
C LEU A 84 -7.32 14.31 19.77
N ASP A 85 -6.50 13.70 20.64
CA ASP A 85 -6.89 12.58 21.51
C ASP A 85 -8.04 12.95 22.46
N ARG A 86 -8.10 14.23 22.86
CA ARG A 86 -9.13 14.76 23.77
C ARG A 86 -10.37 15.27 23.03
N GLY A 87 -10.40 15.20 21.69
CA GLY A 87 -11.45 15.78 20.86
C GLY A 87 -11.54 17.30 21.01
N TRP A 88 -10.45 17.94 21.41
CA TRP A 88 -10.35 19.39 21.50
C TRP A 88 -10.05 19.98 20.14
N ARG A 89 -10.43 21.24 20.01
CA ARG A 89 -10.22 21.98 18.80
C ARG A 89 -9.55 23.31 19.13
N PRO A 90 -8.48 23.66 18.41
CA PRO A 90 -7.93 25.00 18.45
C PRO A 90 -9.01 26.02 18.04
N ALA A 91 -9.19 27.06 18.85
CA ALA A 91 -10.18 28.10 18.63
C ALA A 91 -9.81 28.96 17.40
N ASP A 92 -8.51 29.14 17.16
CA ASP A 92 -7.97 29.87 16.03
C ASP A 92 -7.49 28.93 14.92
N GLU A 93 -7.78 29.32 13.68
CA GLU A 93 -7.39 28.57 12.49
C GLU A 93 -5.86 28.57 12.30
N VAL A 94 -5.18 29.68 12.61
CA VAL A 94 -3.71 29.77 12.52
C VAL A 94 -3.03 28.89 13.56
N ALA A 95 -3.58 28.81 14.77
CA ALA A 95 -3.13 27.89 15.80
C ALA A 95 -3.33 26.42 15.38
N ALA A 96 -4.49 26.08 14.79
CA ALA A 96 -4.74 24.73 14.27
C ALA A 96 -3.68 24.30 13.25
N ILE A 97 -3.32 25.19 12.33
CA ILE A 97 -2.26 24.94 11.33
C ILE A 97 -0.91 24.74 11.99
N THR A 98 -0.57 25.62 12.93
CA THR A 98 0.74 25.62 13.59
C THR A 98 0.98 24.33 14.37
N LEU A 99 -0.06 23.84 15.06
CA LEU A 99 -0.04 22.57 15.78
C LEU A 99 -0.02 21.38 14.81
N ALA A 100 -0.88 21.38 13.80
CA ALA A 100 -0.90 20.35 12.75
C ALA A 100 0.46 20.18 12.06
N LEU A 101 1.14 21.29 11.78
CA LEU A 101 2.48 21.27 11.17
C LEU A 101 3.56 20.73 12.09
N ALA A 102 3.50 21.09 13.37
CA ALA A 102 4.45 20.59 14.33
C ALA A 102 4.33 19.07 14.51
N ALA A 103 3.09 18.56 14.59
CA ALA A 103 2.81 17.13 14.62
C ALA A 103 3.38 16.41 13.39
N ALA A 104 3.08 16.93 12.20
CA ALA A 104 3.56 16.35 10.95
C ALA A 104 5.09 16.33 10.88
N ASN A 105 5.75 17.41 11.32
CA ASN A 105 7.22 17.46 11.38
C ASN A 105 7.82 16.45 12.36
N ASP A 106 7.09 16.10 13.41
CA ASP A 106 7.44 15.09 14.41
C ASP A 106 6.83 13.71 14.10
N GLN A 107 6.56 13.45 12.82
CA GLN A 107 6.12 12.13 12.33
C GLN A 107 4.70 11.72 12.73
N ASP A 108 3.87 12.67 13.15
CA ASP A 108 2.45 12.47 13.44
C ASP A 108 1.53 13.23 12.47
N PRO A 109 1.03 12.58 11.41
CA PRO A 109 0.15 13.22 10.44
C PRO A 109 -1.32 13.33 10.88
N GLU A 110 -1.72 12.67 11.98
CA GLU A 110 -3.13 12.55 12.36
C GLU A 110 -3.81 13.89 12.69
N PRO A 111 -3.20 14.78 13.51
CA PRO A 111 -3.78 16.08 13.84
C PRO A 111 -3.95 16.96 12.60
N ALA A 112 -2.98 16.89 11.69
CA ALA A 112 -3.08 17.52 10.38
C ALA A 112 -4.31 17.00 9.62
N MET A 113 -4.41 15.69 9.38
CA MET A 113 -5.49 15.12 8.58
C MET A 113 -6.90 15.48 9.09
N VAL A 114 -7.11 15.45 10.41
CA VAL A 114 -8.42 15.74 11.02
C VAL A 114 -8.75 17.22 10.92
N TRP A 115 -7.83 18.10 11.33
CA TRP A 115 -8.13 19.53 11.37
C TRP A 115 -8.06 20.20 10.00
N PHE A 116 -7.21 19.73 9.09
CA PHE A 116 -7.25 20.16 7.69
C PHE A 116 -8.59 19.79 7.05
N THR A 117 -9.16 18.60 7.32
CA THR A 117 -10.45 18.20 6.73
C THR A 117 -11.57 19.13 7.17
N GLU A 118 -11.56 19.52 8.43
CA GLU A 118 -12.61 20.38 8.98
C GLU A 118 -12.42 21.86 8.62
N ALA A 119 -11.18 22.36 8.58
CA ALA A 119 -10.86 23.71 8.13
C ALA A 119 -11.19 23.88 6.63
N TRP A 120 -10.87 22.88 5.81
CA TRP A 120 -11.13 22.89 4.37
C TRP A 120 -12.61 22.97 4.04
N ARG A 121 -13.48 22.27 4.79
CA ARG A 121 -14.94 22.36 4.63
C ARG A 121 -15.50 23.76 4.90
N ARG A 122 -14.81 24.59 5.68
CA ARG A 122 -15.30 25.91 6.10
C ARG A 122 -14.70 27.06 5.31
N HIS A 123 -13.42 26.99 4.96
CA HIS A 123 -12.70 28.09 4.30
C HIS A 123 -11.77 27.64 3.15
N PRO A 124 -12.30 27.11 2.03
CA PRO A 124 -11.50 26.58 0.92
C PRO A 124 -10.51 27.58 0.28
N ALA A 125 -10.81 28.89 0.38
CA ALA A 125 -10.00 29.97 -0.19
C ALA A 125 -8.84 30.42 0.72
N ALA A 126 -8.99 30.31 2.05
CA ALA A 126 -7.92 30.62 2.99
C ALA A 126 -6.75 29.63 2.84
N LEU A 127 -7.08 28.39 2.53
CA LEU A 127 -6.16 27.26 2.37
C LEU A 127 -5.31 27.27 1.09
N SER A 128 -5.71 28.01 0.05
CA SER A 128 -4.83 28.29 -1.11
C SER A 128 -3.53 28.99 -0.69
N ASN A 129 -3.57 29.75 0.40
CA ASN A 129 -2.42 30.42 0.98
C ASN A 129 -1.59 29.52 1.91
N TRP A 130 -2.10 28.33 2.27
CA TRP A 130 -1.45 27.39 3.19
C TRP A 130 -0.48 26.46 2.45
N SER A 131 -0.07 26.90 1.24
CA SER A 131 0.91 26.22 0.42
C SER A 131 2.09 25.75 1.27
N PRO A 132 2.79 26.55 2.11
CA PRO A 132 4.00 26.11 2.80
C PRO A 132 3.80 24.98 3.83
N ALA A 133 2.57 24.77 4.31
CA ALA A 133 2.23 23.83 5.38
C ALA A 133 1.98 22.42 4.83
N LEU A 134 1.05 22.35 3.87
CA LEU A 134 0.82 21.17 3.04
C LEU A 134 2.08 20.85 2.21
N ILE A 135 2.82 21.88 1.80
CA ILE A 135 4.16 21.79 1.22
C ILE A 135 5.13 21.26 2.26
N ALA A 136 5.24 21.70 3.52
CA ALA A 136 6.21 21.11 4.46
C ALA A 136 5.92 19.63 4.70
N VAL A 137 4.64 19.27 4.78
CA VAL A 137 4.15 17.90 4.83
C VAL A 137 4.45 17.09 3.56
N MET A 138 4.48 17.74 2.38
CA MET A 138 4.78 17.10 1.08
C MET A 138 6.20 17.41 0.51
N ARG A 139 7.01 18.23 1.20
CA ARG A 139 8.39 18.70 0.90
C ARG A 139 9.37 18.19 1.95
N GLN A 140 9.03 17.19 2.76
CA GLN A 140 10.09 16.46 3.48
C GLN A 140 10.89 15.63 2.47
N ASP A 141 11.65 16.35 1.66
CA ASP A 141 12.78 15.99 0.81
C ASP A 141 14.02 15.85 1.72
N VAL A 142 13.82 15.18 2.86
CA VAL A 142 14.90 14.75 3.73
C VAL A 142 15.13 13.30 3.34
N GLN A 143 16.28 13.03 2.76
CA GLN A 143 16.78 11.68 2.46
C GLN A 143 16.39 10.72 3.61
N GLY A 144 15.32 9.95 3.43
CA GLY A 144 14.77 9.03 4.45
C GLY A 144 13.28 9.19 4.87
N GLN A 145 12.49 10.14 4.34
CA GLN A 145 11.10 10.40 4.81
C GLN A 145 9.94 10.19 3.79
N ASP A 146 10.15 9.49 2.66
CA ASP A 146 9.12 9.20 1.63
C ASP A 146 7.79 8.64 2.18
N ARG A 147 7.87 7.95 3.32
CA ARG A 147 6.77 7.21 3.93
C ARG A 147 5.62 8.08 4.45
N GLN A 148 5.89 9.27 4.99
CA GLN A 148 4.85 10.11 5.60
C GLN A 148 4.02 10.83 4.54
N THR A 149 4.69 11.34 3.51
CA THR A 149 4.06 11.95 2.34
C THR A 149 3.13 10.94 1.66
N ASP A 150 3.57 9.69 1.50
CA ASP A 150 2.74 8.63 0.93
C ASP A 150 1.49 8.33 1.79
N GLU A 151 1.61 8.26 3.11
CA GLU A 151 0.48 8.00 4.01
C GLU A 151 -0.58 9.10 3.97
N ILE A 152 -0.15 10.35 3.84
CA ILE A 152 -1.05 11.50 3.75
C ILE A 152 -1.72 11.51 2.38
N LEU A 153 -0.96 11.28 1.30
CA LEU A 153 -1.53 11.16 -0.04
C LEU A 153 -2.54 10.01 -0.14
N ASP A 154 -2.24 8.86 0.48
CA ASP A 154 -3.16 7.72 0.55
C ASP A 154 -4.47 8.12 1.22
N ARG A 155 -4.42 8.84 2.35
CA ARG A 155 -5.61 9.29 3.06
C ARG A 155 -6.41 10.33 2.30
N VAL A 156 -5.72 11.30 1.69
CA VAL A 156 -6.39 12.38 0.94
C VAL A 156 -7.04 11.83 -0.32
N LEU A 157 -6.36 10.95 -1.08
CA LEU A 157 -6.92 10.34 -2.30
C LEU A 157 -7.98 9.28 -1.98
N ALA A 158 -7.93 8.66 -0.81
CA ALA A 158 -8.99 7.80 -0.30
C ALA A 158 -10.24 8.57 0.17
N ALA A 159 -10.13 9.87 0.44
CA ALA A 159 -11.25 10.70 0.86
C ALA A 159 -12.25 10.90 -0.30
N GLU A 160 -13.54 10.78 0.00
CA GLU A 160 -14.63 11.04 -0.96
C GLU A 160 -15.02 12.53 -1.04
N ASP A 161 -14.29 13.39 -0.31
CA ASP A 161 -14.59 14.81 -0.20
C ASP A 161 -14.08 15.56 -1.44
N VAL A 162 -15.01 16.11 -2.22
CA VAL A 162 -14.73 16.83 -3.48
C VAL A 162 -13.77 18.00 -3.25
N SER A 163 -13.89 18.68 -2.10
CA SER A 163 -13.07 19.84 -1.80
C SER A 163 -11.60 19.44 -1.59
N TRP A 164 -11.35 18.26 -1.02
CA TRP A 164 -10.01 17.69 -0.88
C TRP A 164 -9.37 17.32 -2.22
N LEU A 165 -10.14 16.73 -3.12
CA LEU A 165 -9.65 16.38 -4.45
C LEU A 165 -9.28 17.63 -5.27
N GLU A 166 -10.04 18.71 -5.14
CA GLU A 166 -9.70 20.02 -5.73
C GLU A 166 -8.43 20.62 -5.14
N ALA A 167 -8.15 20.37 -3.85
CA ALA A 167 -6.92 20.78 -3.19
C ALA A 167 -5.71 20.11 -3.82
N VAL A 168 -5.78 18.79 -3.97
CA VAL A 168 -4.72 17.97 -4.59
C VAL A 168 -4.49 18.42 -6.02
N GLU A 169 -5.56 18.64 -6.79
CA GLU A 169 -5.50 19.11 -8.18
C GLU A 169 -4.78 20.48 -8.28
N ARG A 170 -5.12 21.44 -7.41
CA ARG A 170 -4.45 22.76 -7.34
C ARG A 170 -3.01 22.69 -6.86
N TRP A 171 -2.73 21.86 -5.86
CA TRP A 171 -1.36 21.68 -5.37
C TRP A 171 -0.47 21.07 -6.44
N ARG A 172 -0.93 19.97 -7.07
CA ARG A 172 -0.23 19.27 -8.14
C ARG A 172 0.10 20.20 -9.31
N SER A 173 -0.83 21.07 -9.71
CA SER A 173 -0.58 22.02 -10.81
C SER A 173 0.43 23.12 -10.46
N THR A 174 0.53 23.50 -9.18
CA THR A 174 1.43 24.56 -8.71
C THR A 174 2.84 24.06 -8.43
N ARG A 175 3.02 22.76 -8.16
CA ARG A 175 4.27 22.18 -7.61
C ARG A 175 4.75 20.92 -8.33
N ALA A 176 4.37 20.76 -9.60
CA ALA A 176 4.84 19.64 -10.42
C ALA A 176 6.38 19.55 -10.53
N ASP A 177 7.10 20.66 -10.27
CA ASP A 177 8.56 20.74 -10.24
C ASP A 177 9.22 20.01 -9.06
N LEU A 178 8.47 19.73 -8.00
CA LEU A 178 8.99 19.13 -6.75
C LEU A 178 8.69 17.64 -6.62
N MET A 179 8.06 17.03 -7.63
CA MET A 179 7.61 15.64 -7.59
C MET A 179 8.31 14.81 -8.65
N SER A 180 8.49 13.52 -8.38
CA SER A 180 8.84 12.57 -9.43
C SER A 180 7.69 12.47 -10.43
N GLN A 181 8.03 12.21 -11.70
CA GLN A 181 7.04 12.01 -12.76
C GLN A 181 6.06 10.88 -12.42
N THR A 182 6.55 9.79 -11.82
CA THR A 182 5.74 8.66 -11.34
C THR A 182 4.69 9.08 -10.31
N ALA A 183 5.08 9.93 -9.34
CA ALA A 183 4.15 10.42 -8.33
C ALA A 183 3.03 11.27 -8.98
N ILE A 184 3.39 12.17 -9.89
CA ILE A 184 2.44 12.99 -10.65
C ILE A 184 1.45 12.10 -11.42
N GLU A 185 1.96 11.09 -12.11
CA GLU A 185 1.15 10.22 -12.94
C GLU A 185 0.19 9.35 -12.10
N SER A 186 0.65 8.83 -10.97
CA SER A 186 -0.20 8.08 -10.04
C SER A 186 -1.34 8.95 -9.46
N ILE A 187 -1.05 10.23 -9.16
CA ILE A 187 -2.06 11.19 -8.66
C ILE A 187 -3.07 11.51 -9.75
N ASP A 188 -2.64 11.76 -10.99
CA ASP A 188 -3.54 12.01 -12.11
C ASP A 188 -4.49 10.81 -12.33
N LEU A 189 -3.97 9.59 -12.29
CA LEU A 189 -4.79 8.39 -12.40
C LEU A 189 -5.76 8.24 -11.20
N ALA A 190 -5.33 8.57 -9.99
CA ALA A 190 -6.18 8.55 -8.79
C ALA A 190 -7.30 9.59 -8.86
N LEU A 191 -7.01 10.80 -9.34
CA LEU A 191 -8.02 11.82 -9.64
C LEU A 191 -9.03 11.31 -10.69
N GLY A 192 -8.54 10.62 -11.72
CA GLY A 192 -9.39 9.97 -12.71
C GLY A 192 -10.34 8.94 -12.09
N LEU A 193 -9.83 8.06 -11.22
CA LEU A 193 -10.64 7.10 -10.46
C LEU A 193 -11.72 7.77 -9.59
N ARG A 194 -11.47 9.01 -9.17
CA ARG A 194 -12.39 9.87 -8.42
C ARG A 194 -13.32 10.71 -9.29
N GLY A 195 -13.42 10.43 -10.58
CA GLY A 195 -14.34 11.15 -11.47
C GLY A 195 -13.83 12.55 -11.86
N ARG A 196 -12.55 12.84 -11.72
CA ARG A 196 -11.95 14.14 -12.05
C ARG A 196 -11.23 14.07 -13.41
N PRO A 197 -11.89 14.49 -14.51
CA PRO A 197 -11.25 14.54 -15.81
C PRO A 197 -10.21 15.67 -15.85
N PRO A 198 -9.13 15.53 -16.65
CA PRO A 198 -8.17 16.61 -16.83
C PRO A 198 -8.75 17.72 -17.73
N ALA A 199 -8.19 18.92 -17.63
CA ALA A 199 -8.57 20.06 -18.47
C ALA A 199 -8.29 19.83 -19.97
N SER A 200 -7.21 19.12 -20.28
CA SER A 200 -6.78 18.78 -21.64
C SER A 200 -6.24 17.34 -21.71
N VAL A 201 -6.23 16.79 -22.92
CA VAL A 201 -5.77 15.42 -23.20
C VAL A 201 -4.49 15.51 -24.04
N ASP A 202 -3.38 15.77 -23.35
CA ASP A 202 -2.10 16.10 -24.00
C ASP A 202 -1.07 14.97 -23.90
N SER A 203 -1.29 14.02 -22.99
CA SER A 203 -0.41 12.89 -22.68
C SER A 203 -1.19 11.58 -22.57
N GLU A 204 -0.49 10.45 -22.53
CA GLU A 204 -1.08 9.14 -22.25
C GLU A 204 -1.78 9.13 -20.87
N THR A 205 -1.13 9.68 -19.85
CA THR A 205 -1.68 9.70 -18.48
C THR A 205 -2.95 10.52 -18.37
N THR A 206 -3.00 11.71 -18.98
CA THR A 206 -4.22 12.53 -19.00
C THR A 206 -5.33 11.88 -19.83
N ALA A 207 -4.98 11.16 -20.89
CA ALA A 207 -5.95 10.34 -21.63
C ALA A 207 -6.56 9.22 -20.77
N MET A 208 -5.72 8.49 -20.02
CA MET A 208 -6.17 7.46 -19.09
C MET A 208 -7.01 8.05 -17.96
N GLN A 209 -6.58 9.17 -17.35
CA GLN A 209 -7.33 9.91 -16.34
C GLN A 209 -8.73 10.28 -16.85
N HIS A 210 -8.83 10.84 -18.06
CA HIS A 210 -10.10 11.18 -18.67
C HIS A 210 -11.00 9.95 -18.84
N MET A 211 -10.43 8.84 -19.31
CA MET A 211 -11.16 7.58 -19.47
C MET A 211 -11.56 6.90 -18.15
N LEU A 212 -10.84 7.18 -17.06
CA LEU A 212 -11.18 6.72 -15.71
C LEU A 212 -12.36 7.52 -15.12
N ALA A 213 -12.43 8.81 -15.40
CA ALA A 213 -13.40 9.73 -14.79
C ALA A 213 -14.89 9.47 -15.13
N GLY A 214 -15.19 8.48 -15.97
CA GLY A 214 -16.56 8.03 -16.21
C GLY A 214 -17.44 8.96 -17.07
N GLY A 215 -16.83 9.87 -17.83
CA GLY A 215 -17.51 10.73 -18.81
C GLY A 215 -17.72 10.08 -20.18
N LEU A 216 -18.23 10.86 -21.16
CA LEU A 216 -18.30 10.44 -22.56
C LEU A 216 -16.91 10.03 -23.06
N GLU A 217 -16.79 8.83 -23.65
CA GLU A 217 -15.55 8.40 -24.29
C GLU A 217 -15.18 9.40 -25.38
N ARG A 218 -14.04 10.08 -25.24
CA ARG A 218 -13.51 10.95 -26.28
C ARG A 218 -12.57 10.18 -27.20
N ALA A 219 -12.67 10.44 -28.49
CA ALA A 219 -11.82 9.81 -29.50
C ALA A 219 -10.33 10.14 -29.28
N ASP A 220 -9.99 11.39 -28.95
CA ASP A 220 -8.62 11.82 -28.67
C ASP A 220 -8.00 11.12 -27.44
N ALA A 221 -8.79 10.93 -26.37
CA ALA A 221 -8.38 10.16 -25.20
C ALA A 221 -8.19 8.67 -25.53
N ALA A 222 -9.11 8.06 -26.29
CA ALA A 222 -8.95 6.68 -26.71
C ALA A 222 -7.72 6.50 -27.63
N GLU A 223 -7.48 7.43 -28.55
CA GLU A 223 -6.33 7.41 -29.48
C GLU A 223 -4.98 7.49 -28.77
N ARG A 224 -4.90 8.16 -27.62
CA ARG A 224 -3.68 8.29 -26.81
C ARG A 224 -3.54 7.23 -25.72
N SER A 225 -4.62 6.55 -25.34
CA SER A 225 -4.59 5.52 -24.27
C SER A 225 -3.97 4.21 -24.74
N PRO A 226 -3.27 3.46 -23.86
CA PRO A 226 -2.62 2.21 -24.25
C PRO A 226 -3.63 1.09 -24.53
N SER A 227 -3.28 0.17 -25.43
CA SER A 227 -4.22 -0.85 -25.94
C SER A 227 -4.72 -1.81 -24.85
N TRP A 228 -3.91 -2.12 -23.84
CA TRP A 228 -4.33 -2.96 -22.70
C TRP A 228 -5.41 -2.28 -21.86
N PHE A 229 -5.28 -0.97 -21.65
CA PHE A 229 -6.21 -0.17 -20.86
C PHE A 229 -7.53 0.05 -21.59
N LEU A 230 -7.46 0.20 -22.92
CA LEU A 230 -8.66 0.12 -23.75
C LEU A 230 -9.29 -1.26 -23.60
N ALA A 231 -8.52 -2.35 -23.61
CA ALA A 231 -9.08 -3.71 -23.54
C ALA A 231 -10.04 -3.91 -22.35
N SER A 232 -9.74 -3.33 -21.18
CA SER A 232 -10.59 -3.37 -19.98
C SER A 232 -11.81 -2.43 -20.01
N ARG A 233 -11.94 -1.56 -21.02
CA ARG A 233 -13.06 -0.62 -21.22
C ARG A 233 -13.78 -0.90 -22.54
N PRO A 234 -14.72 -1.86 -22.58
CA PRO A 234 -15.43 -2.22 -23.81
C PRO A 234 -16.52 -1.19 -24.17
N GLY A 235 -16.11 0.01 -24.57
CA GLY A 235 -16.97 1.03 -25.19
C GLY A 235 -16.84 1.07 -26.71
N PRO A 236 -17.78 1.74 -27.42
CA PRO A 236 -17.77 1.84 -28.88
C PRO A 236 -16.54 2.58 -29.42
N VAL A 237 -16.08 3.65 -28.74
CA VAL A 237 -14.90 4.42 -29.17
C VAL A 237 -13.66 3.57 -28.95
N SER A 238 -13.50 3.01 -27.74
CA SER A 238 -12.40 2.10 -27.41
C SER A 238 -12.28 0.93 -28.39
N THR A 239 -13.40 0.33 -28.78
CA THR A 239 -13.44 -0.78 -29.76
C THR A 239 -13.06 -0.33 -31.17
N SER A 240 -13.59 0.81 -31.61
CA SER A 240 -13.25 1.39 -32.92
C SER A 240 -11.76 1.71 -33.02
N THR A 241 -11.20 2.35 -31.99
CA THR A 241 -9.77 2.67 -31.91
C THR A 241 -8.90 1.43 -31.96
N LEU A 242 -9.23 0.39 -31.18
CA LEU A 242 -8.50 -0.87 -31.21
C LEU A 242 -8.56 -1.55 -32.58
N ARG A 243 -9.72 -1.56 -33.25
CA ARG A 243 -9.85 -2.08 -34.62
C ARG A 243 -9.03 -1.28 -35.63
N GLY A 244 -9.04 0.05 -35.52
CA GLY A 244 -8.21 0.92 -36.35
C GLY A 244 -6.71 0.66 -36.17
N ARG A 245 -6.26 0.50 -34.92
CA ARG A 245 -4.87 0.13 -34.59
C ARG A 245 -4.50 -1.25 -35.10
N ALA A 246 -5.37 -2.24 -34.94
CA ALA A 246 -5.16 -3.60 -35.42
C ALA A 246 -5.12 -3.67 -36.96
N ALA A 247 -5.93 -2.86 -37.66
CA ALA A 247 -5.89 -2.72 -39.11
C ALA A 247 -4.58 -2.09 -39.61
N LYS A 248 -3.90 -1.31 -38.76
CA LYS A 248 -2.54 -0.81 -38.97
C LYS A 248 -1.46 -1.77 -38.44
N GLU A 249 -1.81 -3.05 -38.28
CA GLU A 249 -0.93 -4.15 -37.87
C GLU A 249 -0.30 -4.06 -36.47
N GLN A 250 -0.73 -3.12 -35.62
CA GLN A 250 -0.23 -2.99 -34.24
C GLN A 250 -0.52 -4.27 -33.44
N ALA A 251 0.53 -4.93 -32.95
CA ALA A 251 0.44 -6.23 -32.27
C ALA A 251 -0.41 -6.14 -30.99
N ASP A 252 -0.16 -5.14 -30.15
CA ASP A 252 -0.86 -4.98 -28.87
C ASP A 252 -2.36 -4.75 -29.05
N ALA A 253 -2.77 -4.05 -30.12
CA ALA A 253 -4.18 -3.85 -30.41
C ALA A 253 -4.86 -5.15 -30.87
N ARG A 254 -4.16 -6.00 -31.63
CA ARG A 254 -4.64 -7.34 -31.99
C ARG A 254 -4.80 -8.23 -30.76
N ILE A 255 -3.82 -8.19 -29.84
CA ILE A 255 -3.90 -8.92 -28.56
C ILE A 255 -5.06 -8.39 -27.72
N ALA A 256 -5.20 -7.07 -27.58
CA ALA A 256 -6.29 -6.43 -26.84
C ALA A 256 -7.68 -6.84 -27.37
N LEU A 257 -7.85 -6.88 -28.70
CA LEU A 257 -9.09 -7.36 -29.31
C LEU A 257 -9.31 -8.85 -29.06
N ALA A 258 -8.27 -9.67 -29.18
CA ALA A 258 -8.36 -11.10 -28.90
C ALA A 258 -8.77 -11.38 -27.44
N LEU A 259 -8.22 -10.62 -26.49
CA LEU A 259 -8.57 -10.71 -25.06
C LEU A 259 -10.04 -10.35 -24.76
N ARG A 260 -10.71 -9.63 -25.65
CA ARG A 260 -12.15 -9.33 -25.54
C ARG A 260 -13.04 -10.41 -26.16
N ASP A 261 -12.50 -11.27 -27.02
CA ASP A 261 -13.21 -12.43 -27.56
C ASP A 261 -13.06 -13.60 -26.56
N LEU A 262 -14.10 -13.82 -25.75
CA LEU A 262 -14.07 -14.86 -24.71
C LEU A 262 -13.84 -16.27 -25.29
N PRO A 263 -14.56 -16.73 -26.34
CA PRO A 263 -14.26 -18.00 -27.00
C PRO A 263 -12.83 -18.12 -27.51
N GLN A 264 -12.28 -17.08 -28.15
CA GLN A 264 -10.93 -17.11 -28.67
C GLN A 264 -9.90 -17.12 -27.53
N THR A 265 -10.09 -16.28 -26.52
CA THR A 265 -9.25 -16.21 -25.31
C THR A 265 -9.20 -17.56 -24.62
N ARG A 266 -10.34 -18.23 -24.45
CA ARG A 266 -10.39 -19.58 -23.88
C ARG A 266 -9.52 -20.56 -24.66
N ARG A 267 -9.73 -20.68 -25.98
CA ARG A 267 -8.98 -21.62 -26.83
C ARG A 267 -7.47 -21.37 -26.80
N ILE A 268 -7.06 -20.11 -26.79
CA ILE A 268 -5.64 -19.74 -26.73
C ILE A 268 -5.04 -20.17 -25.39
N ASN A 269 -5.71 -19.88 -24.27
CA ASN A 269 -5.18 -20.22 -22.95
C ASN A 269 -5.19 -21.73 -22.70
N GLU A 270 -6.17 -22.48 -23.21
CA GLU A 270 -6.16 -23.97 -23.18
C GLU A 270 -4.95 -24.54 -23.93
N ARG A 271 -4.60 -23.94 -25.08
CA ARG A 271 -3.40 -24.32 -25.84
C ARG A 271 -2.10 -23.97 -25.10
N VAL A 272 -2.02 -22.76 -24.54
CA VAL A 272 -0.85 -22.35 -23.75
C VAL A 272 -0.67 -23.28 -22.54
N LEU A 273 -1.74 -23.60 -21.83
CA LEU A 273 -1.70 -24.45 -20.64
C LEU A 273 -1.20 -25.87 -20.94
N SER A 274 -1.57 -26.42 -22.10
CA SER A 274 -1.20 -27.77 -22.55
C SER A 274 0.17 -27.87 -23.22
N ASP A 275 0.81 -26.76 -23.56
CA ASP A 275 2.14 -26.76 -24.18
C ASP A 275 3.24 -26.78 -23.12
N THR A 276 3.78 -27.97 -22.84
CA THR A 276 4.85 -28.18 -21.85
C THR A 276 6.19 -27.58 -22.27
N ALA A 277 6.36 -27.12 -23.50
CA ALA A 277 7.58 -26.43 -23.95
C ALA A 277 7.59 -24.94 -23.57
N LEU A 278 6.43 -24.37 -23.21
CA LEU A 278 6.32 -22.99 -22.74
C LEU A 278 6.77 -22.86 -21.28
N ASP A 279 7.29 -21.68 -20.95
CA ASP A 279 7.65 -21.35 -19.58
C ASP A 279 6.45 -21.41 -18.61
N LEU A 280 6.75 -21.70 -17.35
CA LEU A 280 5.74 -21.86 -16.31
C LEU A 280 4.98 -20.57 -16.01
N ASP A 281 5.61 -19.40 -16.17
CA ASP A 281 4.98 -18.09 -15.96
C ASP A 281 3.80 -17.89 -16.91
N ARG A 282 3.99 -18.12 -18.21
CA ARG A 282 2.95 -18.05 -19.23
C ARG A 282 1.84 -19.05 -18.96
N ARG A 283 2.19 -20.28 -18.59
CA ARG A 283 1.21 -21.33 -18.27
C ARG A 283 0.40 -21.00 -17.02
N THR A 284 1.02 -20.36 -16.02
CA THR A 284 0.36 -19.90 -14.80
C THR A 284 -0.60 -18.74 -15.06
N ILE A 285 -0.20 -17.75 -15.88
CA ILE A 285 -1.09 -16.67 -16.32
C ILE A 285 -2.28 -17.24 -17.10
N ALA A 286 -2.03 -18.18 -18.02
CA ALA A 286 -3.07 -18.83 -18.81
C ALA A 286 -4.06 -19.60 -17.94
N ALA A 287 -3.57 -20.42 -16.99
CA ALA A 287 -4.41 -21.08 -16.00
C ALA A 287 -5.22 -20.05 -15.20
N GLY A 288 -4.57 -19.00 -14.70
CA GLY A 288 -5.22 -17.91 -13.97
C GLY A 288 -6.32 -17.19 -14.75
N ARG A 289 -6.23 -17.11 -16.09
CA ARG A 289 -7.30 -16.56 -16.94
C ARG A 289 -8.45 -17.56 -17.11
N LEU A 290 -8.12 -18.83 -17.35
CA LEU A 290 -9.13 -19.88 -17.51
C LEU A 290 -10.00 -20.04 -16.26
N LEU A 291 -9.42 -19.90 -15.06
CA LEU A 291 -10.18 -19.93 -13.80
C LEU A 291 -11.31 -18.89 -13.74
N SER A 292 -11.16 -17.74 -14.40
CA SER A 292 -12.20 -16.71 -14.47
C SER A 292 -13.20 -16.89 -15.61
N LEU A 293 -12.93 -17.79 -16.57
CA LEU A 293 -13.74 -17.99 -17.77
C LEU A 293 -14.48 -19.33 -17.76
N ALA A 294 -13.71 -20.41 -17.64
CA ALA A 294 -14.15 -21.80 -17.56
C ALA A 294 -13.02 -22.57 -16.88
N PRO A 295 -13.12 -22.87 -15.57
CA PRO A 295 -12.06 -23.53 -14.83
C PRO A 295 -11.64 -24.85 -15.50
N PRO A 296 -10.33 -25.09 -15.68
CA PRO A 296 -9.85 -26.40 -16.11
C PRO A 296 -10.18 -27.47 -15.07
N ASP A 297 -10.25 -28.73 -15.49
CA ASP A 297 -10.49 -29.83 -14.55
C ASP A 297 -9.27 -30.10 -13.65
N ASP A 298 -9.50 -30.84 -12.55
CA ASP A 298 -8.46 -31.20 -11.58
C ASP A 298 -7.26 -31.87 -12.27
N ALA A 299 -7.48 -32.72 -13.27
CA ALA A 299 -6.41 -33.44 -13.97
C ALA A 299 -5.49 -32.48 -14.75
N THR A 300 -6.06 -31.52 -15.47
CA THR A 300 -5.31 -30.52 -16.23
C THR A 300 -4.50 -29.63 -15.31
N LEU A 301 -5.08 -29.19 -14.19
CA LEU A 301 -4.39 -28.37 -13.21
C LEU A 301 -3.31 -29.16 -12.46
N LEU A 302 -3.57 -30.41 -12.08
CA LEU A 302 -2.57 -31.28 -11.46
C LEU A 302 -1.41 -31.57 -12.40
N ASN A 303 -1.63 -31.67 -13.71
CA ASN A 303 -0.56 -31.79 -14.70
C ASN A 303 0.32 -30.53 -14.75
N LEU A 304 -0.28 -29.33 -14.73
CA LEU A 304 0.48 -28.08 -14.60
C LEU A 304 1.32 -28.08 -13.31
N LEU A 305 0.74 -28.53 -12.20
CA LEU A 305 1.39 -28.55 -10.89
C LEU A 305 2.43 -29.68 -10.77
N ALA A 306 2.34 -30.73 -11.58
CA ALA A 306 3.28 -31.86 -11.57
C ALA A 306 4.70 -31.45 -11.98
N ASP A 307 4.81 -30.47 -12.89
CA ASP A 307 6.06 -29.86 -13.36
C ASP A 307 6.83 -29.16 -12.21
N GLY A 308 6.16 -28.94 -11.06
CA GLY A 308 6.72 -28.29 -9.89
C GLY A 308 6.80 -26.76 -10.05
N PRO A 309 6.94 -26.01 -8.95
CA PRO A 309 7.18 -24.57 -9.06
C PRO A 309 8.56 -24.32 -9.65
N ALA A 310 8.66 -23.39 -10.60
CA ALA A 310 9.94 -22.91 -11.08
C ALA A 310 10.51 -21.91 -10.07
N ASN A 311 11.80 -21.99 -9.73
CA ASN A 311 12.42 -20.86 -9.05
C ASN A 311 13.89 -20.62 -9.38
N ALA A 312 14.14 -19.49 -10.04
CA ALA A 312 14.99 -18.43 -9.47
C ALA A 312 14.23 -17.07 -9.31
N ASP A 313 12.96 -16.99 -9.74
CA ASP A 313 12.21 -15.73 -9.93
C ASP A 313 10.81 -15.68 -9.25
N GLY A 314 10.49 -16.65 -8.38
CA GLY A 314 9.33 -16.54 -7.48
C GLY A 314 7.96 -16.99 -8.00
N THR A 315 7.82 -18.15 -8.66
CA THR A 315 6.53 -18.63 -9.21
C THR A 315 5.64 -19.44 -8.26
N VAL A 316 6.12 -19.72 -7.04
CA VAL A 316 5.44 -20.56 -6.05
C VAL A 316 4.04 -20.03 -5.73
N HIS A 317 3.91 -18.72 -5.51
CA HIS A 317 2.64 -18.05 -5.26
C HIS A 317 1.62 -18.23 -6.40
N GLY A 318 2.05 -18.16 -7.67
CA GLY A 318 1.16 -18.23 -8.82
C GLY A 318 0.52 -19.61 -8.96
N LEU A 319 1.32 -20.67 -8.81
CA LEU A 319 0.81 -22.04 -8.75
C LEU A 319 -0.06 -22.29 -7.51
N ALA A 320 0.31 -21.74 -6.35
CA ALA A 320 -0.51 -21.84 -5.15
C ALA A 320 -1.89 -21.20 -5.33
N LEU A 321 -1.96 -20.04 -6.02
CA LEU A 321 -3.21 -19.36 -6.36
C LEU A 321 -4.05 -20.17 -7.36
N VAL A 322 -3.41 -20.77 -8.37
CA VAL A 322 -4.09 -21.68 -9.32
C VAL A 322 -4.64 -22.91 -8.60
N ALA A 323 -3.84 -23.55 -7.75
CA ALA A 323 -4.26 -24.70 -6.95
C ALA A 323 -5.41 -24.33 -6.00
N ARG A 324 -5.35 -23.15 -5.36
CA ARG A 324 -6.42 -22.66 -4.46
C ARG A 324 -7.75 -22.50 -5.19
N ARG A 325 -7.74 -21.83 -6.34
CA ARG A 325 -8.96 -21.45 -7.05
C ARG A 325 -9.50 -22.53 -7.98
N GLY A 326 -8.64 -23.42 -8.46
CA GLY A 326 -8.97 -24.36 -9.52
C GLY A 326 -9.16 -25.80 -9.07
N LEU A 327 -8.47 -26.25 -8.02
CA LEU A 327 -8.58 -27.64 -7.57
C LEU A 327 -9.75 -27.84 -6.62
N SER A 328 -10.39 -29.00 -6.72
CA SER A 328 -11.28 -29.49 -5.68
C SER A 328 -10.56 -29.56 -4.32
N GLU A 329 -11.32 -29.43 -3.23
CA GLU A 329 -10.76 -29.54 -1.88
C GLU A 329 -9.98 -30.84 -1.66
N THR A 330 -10.51 -31.96 -2.13
CA THR A 330 -9.86 -33.28 -2.05
C THR A 330 -8.54 -33.32 -2.82
N ALA A 331 -8.50 -32.82 -4.06
CA ALA A 331 -7.29 -32.79 -4.86
C ALA A 331 -6.23 -31.89 -4.22
N ARG A 332 -6.65 -30.73 -3.69
CA ARG A 332 -5.78 -29.78 -3.01
C ARG A 332 -5.18 -30.33 -1.71
N ARG A 333 -5.97 -30.97 -0.84
CA ARG A 333 -5.46 -31.62 0.39
C ARG A 333 -4.43 -32.71 0.07
N ARG A 334 -4.70 -33.53 -0.95
CA ARG A 334 -3.76 -34.56 -1.42
C ARG A 334 -2.46 -33.95 -1.96
N LEU A 335 -2.56 -32.86 -2.71
CA LEU A 335 -1.41 -32.14 -3.22
C LEU A 335 -0.55 -31.57 -2.09
N VAL A 336 -1.16 -30.90 -1.12
CA VAL A 336 -0.46 -30.33 0.05
C VAL A 336 0.27 -31.43 0.83
N THR A 337 -0.42 -32.52 1.16
CA THR A 337 0.18 -33.67 1.87
C THR A 337 1.36 -34.26 1.11
N ARG A 338 1.20 -34.45 -0.21
CA ARG A 338 2.25 -34.98 -1.08
C ARG A 338 3.44 -34.03 -1.13
N TRP A 339 3.23 -32.74 -1.32
CA TRP A 339 4.32 -31.78 -1.46
C TRP A 339 5.05 -31.50 -0.15
N LEU A 340 4.36 -31.49 1.00
CA LEU A 340 5.00 -31.34 2.31
C LEU A 340 5.92 -32.52 2.66
N SER A 341 5.64 -33.72 2.16
CA SER A 341 6.48 -34.91 2.37
C SER A 341 7.66 -35.03 1.39
N MET A 342 7.77 -34.14 0.41
CA MET A 342 8.91 -34.12 -0.53
C MET A 342 10.07 -33.30 0.04
N GLU A 343 11.30 -33.68 -0.29
CA GLU A 343 12.50 -32.92 0.10
C GLU A 343 12.68 -31.63 -0.73
N ASP A 344 12.02 -31.55 -1.89
CA ASP A 344 12.02 -30.39 -2.80
C ASP A 344 11.52 -29.11 -2.08
N PRO A 345 12.40 -28.11 -1.86
CA PRO A 345 12.05 -26.87 -1.17
C PRO A 345 10.90 -26.09 -1.83
N ASP A 346 10.86 -26.04 -3.16
CA ASP A 346 9.87 -25.23 -3.86
C ASP A 346 8.48 -25.86 -3.73
N ARG A 347 8.38 -27.19 -3.81
CA ARG A 347 7.12 -27.90 -3.56
C ARG A 347 6.65 -27.71 -2.11
N ARG A 348 7.56 -27.81 -1.14
CA ARG A 348 7.24 -27.55 0.28
C ARG A 348 6.72 -26.13 0.48
N ARG A 349 7.38 -25.12 -0.10
CA ARG A 349 6.90 -23.72 -0.10
C ARG A 349 5.51 -23.59 -0.73
N GLY A 350 5.29 -24.22 -1.89
CA GLY A 350 3.98 -24.23 -2.55
C GLY A 350 2.88 -24.82 -1.68
N ALA A 351 3.17 -25.92 -0.98
CA ALA A 351 2.22 -26.55 -0.08
C ALA A 351 1.87 -25.66 1.13
N ILE A 352 2.88 -25.02 1.73
CA ILE A 352 2.69 -24.04 2.80
C ILE A 352 1.79 -22.90 2.34
N MET A 353 2.04 -22.35 1.15
CA MET A 353 1.24 -21.24 0.60
C MET A 353 -0.20 -21.64 0.32
N ILE A 354 -0.42 -22.82 -0.26
CA ILE A 354 -1.77 -23.36 -0.49
C ILE A 354 -2.52 -23.50 0.84
N ALA A 355 -1.85 -24.05 1.87
CA ALA A 355 -2.46 -24.21 3.19
C ALA A 355 -2.81 -22.86 3.85
N ALA A 356 -1.91 -21.87 3.77
CA ALA A 356 -2.15 -20.52 4.28
C ALA A 356 -3.32 -19.83 3.57
N LEU A 357 -3.41 -19.99 2.25
CA LEU A 357 -4.50 -19.48 1.42
C LEU A 357 -5.85 -20.12 1.77
N GLN A 358 -5.88 -21.41 2.15
CA GLN A 358 -7.10 -22.10 2.58
C GLN A 358 -7.61 -21.60 3.94
N ALA A 359 -6.70 -21.35 4.88
CA ALA A 359 -7.04 -20.90 6.22
C ALA A 359 -7.71 -19.51 6.26
N GLY A 360 -7.53 -18.67 5.22
CA GLY A 360 -8.08 -17.32 5.16
C GLY A 360 -9.48 -17.19 4.53
N GLU A 361 -10.00 -18.21 3.84
CA GLU A 361 -11.24 -18.10 3.03
C GLU A 361 -12.49 -18.71 3.71
N THR A 362 -12.31 -19.62 4.65
CA THR A 362 -13.38 -20.41 5.25
C THR A 362 -13.13 -20.52 6.75
N GLU A 363 -14.17 -20.53 7.58
CA GLU A 363 -14.06 -20.98 8.98
C GLU A 363 -13.56 -22.44 9.09
N SER A 364 -13.35 -23.12 7.96
CA SER A 364 -12.59 -24.36 7.87
C SER A 364 -11.21 -24.17 8.50
N GLU A 365 -11.02 -24.77 9.65
CA GLU A 365 -9.71 -24.90 10.25
C GLU A 365 -8.76 -25.61 9.28
N ILE A 366 -7.52 -25.09 9.22
CA ILE A 366 -6.41 -25.82 8.63
C ILE A 366 -6.29 -27.18 9.34
N ASP A 367 -6.07 -28.23 8.57
CA ASP A 367 -5.84 -29.56 9.10
C ASP A 367 -4.70 -29.54 10.14
N ALA A 368 -4.91 -30.17 11.30
CA ALA A 368 -4.00 -30.08 12.44
C ALA A 368 -2.61 -30.68 12.13
N GLU A 369 -2.55 -31.76 11.35
CA GLU A 369 -1.29 -32.38 10.93
C GLU A 369 -0.51 -31.47 9.97
N THR A 370 -1.24 -30.83 9.03
CA THR A 370 -0.70 -29.82 8.13
C THR A 370 -0.15 -28.63 8.92
N LEU A 371 -0.91 -28.09 9.88
CA LEU A 371 -0.46 -26.98 10.72
C LEU A 371 0.77 -27.35 11.56
N ALA A 372 0.77 -28.51 12.21
CA ALA A 372 1.91 -29.00 12.99
C ALA A 372 3.17 -29.17 12.12
N THR A 373 3.00 -29.62 10.88
CA THR A 373 4.09 -29.71 9.91
C THR A 373 4.64 -28.33 9.57
N ILE A 374 3.78 -27.35 9.27
CA ILE A 374 4.22 -25.97 8.98
C ILE A 374 4.94 -25.36 10.19
N GLN A 375 4.43 -25.58 11.41
CA GLN A 375 5.09 -25.12 12.65
C GLN A 375 6.49 -25.69 12.80
N ARG A 376 6.68 -26.99 12.55
CA ARG A 376 8.01 -27.63 12.56
C ARG A 376 8.93 -27.03 11.50
N LEU A 377 8.43 -26.79 10.29
CA LEU A 377 9.21 -26.15 9.20
C LEU A 377 9.62 -24.70 9.51
N ALA A 378 8.93 -24.02 10.43
CA ALA A 378 9.28 -22.65 10.84
C ALA A 378 10.46 -22.60 11.84
N THR A 379 10.88 -23.74 12.38
CA THR A 379 11.97 -23.83 13.38
C THR A 379 13.36 -23.79 12.73
N PRO A 380 14.44 -23.56 13.50
CA PRO A 380 15.81 -23.65 13.01
C PRO A 380 16.23 -25.06 12.54
N GLU A 381 15.45 -26.11 12.83
CA GLU A 381 15.74 -27.48 12.39
C GLU A 381 15.55 -27.67 10.88
N GLU A 382 14.64 -26.90 10.27
CA GLU A 382 14.54 -26.85 8.81
C GLU A 382 15.78 -26.16 8.25
N LEU A 383 16.53 -26.85 7.38
CA LEU A 383 17.77 -26.34 6.83
C LEU A 383 17.52 -25.32 5.71
N ASP A 384 16.47 -25.51 4.91
CA ASP A 384 16.16 -24.61 3.80
C ASP A 384 15.60 -23.27 4.30
N ALA A 385 16.34 -22.20 4.01
CA ALA A 385 15.97 -20.86 4.46
C ALA A 385 14.68 -20.35 3.80
N GLY A 386 14.40 -20.73 2.55
CA GLY A 386 13.20 -20.34 1.83
C GLY A 386 11.95 -21.01 2.40
N VAL A 387 12.01 -22.33 2.65
CA VAL A 387 10.93 -23.09 3.30
C VAL A 387 10.64 -22.52 4.69
N ARG A 388 11.68 -22.33 5.50
CA ARG A 388 11.55 -21.79 6.85
C ARG A 388 10.95 -20.38 6.87
N ARG A 389 11.37 -19.54 5.93
CA ARG A 389 10.85 -18.19 5.73
C ARG A 389 9.38 -18.19 5.34
N THR A 390 9.01 -18.95 4.31
CA THR A 390 7.62 -19.09 3.85
C THR A 390 6.73 -19.66 4.95
N ALA A 391 7.20 -20.64 5.73
CA ALA A 391 6.47 -21.20 6.87
C ALA A 391 6.16 -20.15 7.94
N ARG A 392 7.15 -19.32 8.32
CA ARG A 392 6.95 -18.23 9.30
C ARG A 392 5.95 -17.20 8.80
N LEU A 393 6.09 -16.74 7.56
CA LEU A 393 5.18 -15.77 6.96
C LEU A 393 3.76 -16.32 6.84
N ALA A 394 3.59 -17.61 6.52
CA ALA A 394 2.31 -18.28 6.48
C ALA A 394 1.67 -18.41 7.87
N LEU A 395 2.44 -18.77 8.89
CA LEU A 395 1.95 -18.81 10.27
C LEU A 395 1.53 -17.43 10.77
N ARG A 396 2.26 -16.38 10.38
CA ARG A 396 1.83 -14.99 10.62
C ARG A 396 0.48 -14.71 9.97
N SER A 397 0.30 -15.04 8.69
CA SER A 397 -0.96 -14.77 7.99
C SER A 397 -2.15 -15.56 8.56
N MET A 398 -1.89 -16.68 9.22
CA MET A 398 -2.90 -17.48 9.91
C MET A 398 -3.09 -17.09 11.40
N ALA A 399 -2.42 -16.03 11.88
CA ALA A 399 -2.39 -15.64 13.30
C ALA A 399 -1.92 -16.76 14.25
N ARG A 400 -0.97 -17.60 13.80
CA ARG A 400 -0.37 -18.73 14.53
C ARG A 400 1.15 -18.55 14.71
N TRP A 401 1.58 -17.33 15.01
CA TRP A 401 3.00 -16.98 15.07
C TRP A 401 3.76 -17.89 16.05
N PRO A 402 4.86 -18.57 15.62
CA PRO A 402 5.48 -19.61 16.41
C PRO A 402 6.69 -19.16 17.24
N LEU A 403 7.11 -17.89 17.14
CA LEU A 403 8.34 -17.39 17.78
C LEU A 403 7.99 -16.41 18.90
N GLU A 404 8.43 -16.71 20.12
CA GLU A 404 8.17 -15.87 21.30
C GLU A 404 9.01 -14.58 21.30
N ASP A 405 10.29 -14.66 20.93
CA ASP A 405 11.24 -13.55 21.03
C ASP A 405 11.34 -12.64 19.79
N VAL A 406 10.54 -12.93 18.76
CA VAL A 406 10.60 -12.21 17.47
C VAL A 406 9.24 -11.63 17.17
N ASP A 407 9.14 -10.31 17.10
CA ASP A 407 7.90 -9.66 16.67
C ASP A 407 7.54 -10.06 15.22
N PRO A 408 6.30 -10.52 14.95
CA PRO A 408 5.88 -10.98 13.63
C PRO A 408 5.94 -9.88 12.56
N THR A 409 5.66 -8.62 12.94
CA THR A 409 5.66 -7.49 12.03
C THR A 409 7.09 -7.06 11.70
N VAL A 410 7.97 -7.01 12.69
CA VAL A 410 9.41 -6.75 12.49
C VAL A 410 10.04 -7.83 11.62
N TYR A 411 9.70 -9.10 11.86
CA TYR A 411 10.17 -10.20 10.99
C TYR A 411 9.69 -10.02 9.56
N ALA A 412 8.39 -9.78 9.37
CA ALA A 412 7.81 -9.59 8.04
C ALA A 412 8.45 -8.41 7.30
N ALA A 413 8.71 -7.28 7.97
CA ALA A 413 9.36 -6.11 7.38
C ALA A 413 10.80 -6.41 6.88
N ARG A 414 11.55 -7.24 7.59
CA ARG A 414 12.90 -7.69 7.19
C ARG A 414 12.90 -8.73 6.09
N THR A 415 11.75 -9.38 5.86
CA THR A 415 11.61 -10.59 5.04
C THR A 415 10.81 -10.29 3.77
N THR A 416 11.21 -9.24 3.06
CA THR A 416 10.43 -8.66 1.95
C THR A 416 11.12 -8.76 0.61
N ARG A 417 12.41 -9.09 0.63
CA ARG A 417 13.27 -9.15 -0.55
C ARG A 417 13.91 -10.54 -0.70
N LEU A 418 14.12 -10.92 -1.95
CA LEU A 418 14.93 -12.06 -2.36
C LEU A 418 16.42 -11.74 -2.15
N SER A 419 17.27 -12.76 -2.28
CA SER A 419 18.72 -12.62 -2.10
C SER A 419 19.38 -11.67 -3.10
N ASP A 420 18.75 -11.44 -4.25
CA ASP A 420 19.20 -10.50 -5.28
C ASP A 420 18.63 -9.07 -5.10
N GLY A 421 17.91 -8.83 -4.00
CA GLY A 421 17.33 -7.53 -3.66
C GLY A 421 15.94 -7.27 -4.24
N ARG A 422 15.40 -8.10 -5.14
CA ARG A 422 14.03 -7.92 -5.65
C ARG A 422 12.99 -8.19 -4.58
N ILE A 423 11.78 -7.64 -4.75
CA ILE A 423 10.64 -7.94 -3.88
C ILE A 423 10.31 -9.43 -3.95
N ASP A 424 10.09 -10.08 -2.81
CA ASP A 424 9.67 -11.47 -2.71
C ASP A 424 8.14 -11.58 -2.91
N PRO A 425 7.64 -12.19 -4.00
CA PRO A 425 6.21 -12.34 -4.25
C PRO A 425 5.48 -13.15 -3.17
N ASP A 426 6.16 -14.10 -2.54
CA ASP A 426 5.55 -14.92 -1.47
C ASP A 426 5.29 -14.07 -0.23
N ALA A 427 6.24 -13.20 0.11
CA ALA A 427 6.10 -12.27 1.22
C ALA A 427 4.99 -11.24 0.97
N VAL A 428 4.82 -10.80 -0.29
CA VAL A 428 3.69 -9.97 -0.68
C VAL A 428 2.38 -10.72 -0.50
N LEU A 429 2.21 -11.91 -1.09
CA LEU A 429 0.95 -12.64 -0.99
C LEU A 429 0.57 -12.97 0.46
N LEU A 430 1.51 -13.49 1.25
CA LEU A 430 1.27 -13.85 2.64
C LEU A 430 1.05 -12.62 3.52
N GLY A 431 1.73 -11.50 3.23
CA GLY A 431 1.47 -10.23 3.90
C GLY A 431 0.07 -9.69 3.60
N LEU A 432 -0.42 -9.82 2.36
CA LEU A 432 -1.80 -9.44 2.01
C LEU A 432 -2.83 -10.26 2.78
N LEU A 433 -2.59 -11.57 2.93
CA LEU A 433 -3.44 -12.45 3.77
C LEU A 433 -3.41 -12.05 5.24
N ALA A 434 -2.26 -11.57 5.73
CA ALA A 434 -2.10 -11.06 7.10
C ALA A 434 -2.70 -9.64 7.29
N GLY A 435 -3.24 -9.01 6.25
CA GLY A 435 -3.75 -7.63 6.31
C GLY A 435 -2.66 -6.56 6.38
N ASP A 436 -1.42 -6.89 6.01
CA ASP A 436 -0.23 -6.04 6.11
C ASP A 436 -0.25 -4.89 5.07
N PRO A 437 -0.35 -3.61 5.49
CA PRO A 437 -0.30 -2.47 4.58
C PRO A 437 1.01 -2.36 3.80
N ALA A 438 2.09 -2.97 4.27
CA ALA A 438 3.37 -3.01 3.58
C ALA A 438 3.41 -3.99 2.42
N ALA A 439 2.60 -5.05 2.45
CA ALA A 439 2.46 -5.94 1.31
C ALA A 439 1.76 -5.28 0.12
N GLU A 440 0.73 -4.48 0.38
CA GLU A 440 0.03 -3.73 -0.68
C GLU A 440 0.93 -2.70 -1.36
N ARG A 441 1.70 -1.90 -0.60
CA ARG A 441 2.64 -0.94 -1.22
C ARG A 441 3.70 -1.66 -2.05
N ARG A 442 4.17 -2.84 -1.64
CA ARG A 442 5.11 -3.64 -2.45
C ARG A 442 4.47 -4.19 -3.73
N LEU A 443 3.19 -4.58 -3.67
CA LEU A 443 2.42 -5.01 -4.85
C LEU A 443 2.25 -3.90 -5.89
N THR A 444 2.35 -2.63 -5.49
CA THR A 444 2.11 -1.48 -6.37
C THR A 444 3.33 -0.57 -6.56
N SER A 445 4.45 -0.84 -5.88
CA SER A 445 5.69 -0.07 -6.05
C SER A 445 6.38 -0.39 -7.37
N GLN A 446 6.92 0.64 -8.04
CA GLN A 446 7.74 0.47 -9.23
C GLN A 446 8.93 -0.47 -8.96
N PRO A 447 9.21 -1.42 -9.85
CA PRO A 447 10.33 -2.34 -9.67
C PRO A 447 11.66 -1.64 -9.94
N GLU A 448 12.68 -1.99 -9.14
CA GLU A 448 14.07 -1.57 -9.31
C GLU A 448 14.76 -2.39 -10.42
N LEU A 449 14.15 -2.42 -11.62
CA LEU A 449 14.68 -3.10 -12.80
C LEU A 449 15.19 -2.09 -13.82
N SER A 450 16.29 -2.43 -14.51
CA SER A 450 16.83 -1.61 -15.60
C SER A 450 15.82 -1.45 -16.74
N ASP A 451 15.76 -0.26 -17.30
CA ASP A 451 14.96 0.05 -18.49
C ASP A 451 15.64 -0.47 -19.78
N GLU A 452 16.95 -0.74 -19.73
CA GLU A 452 17.68 -1.34 -20.84
C GLU A 452 17.28 -2.81 -20.98
N LEU A 453 16.51 -3.10 -22.04
CA LEU A 453 16.14 -4.46 -22.45
C LEU A 453 17.26 -5.16 -23.23
N ASP A 454 18.51 -4.87 -22.88
CA ASP A 454 19.67 -5.44 -23.55
C ASP A 454 19.90 -6.87 -23.06
N GLY A 455 19.31 -7.80 -23.82
CA GLY A 455 19.48 -9.24 -23.62
C GLY A 455 18.24 -9.95 -23.07
N ASP A 456 18.23 -11.28 -23.25
CA ASP A 456 17.09 -12.13 -22.87
C ASP A 456 16.84 -12.17 -21.36
N GLY A 457 17.85 -11.92 -20.53
CA GLY A 457 17.72 -11.90 -19.07
C GLY A 457 16.94 -10.69 -18.53
N ALA A 458 17.06 -9.51 -19.14
CA ALA A 458 16.29 -8.33 -18.73
C ALA A 458 14.79 -8.50 -19.05
N ARG A 459 14.49 -8.99 -20.26
CA ARG A 459 13.12 -9.29 -20.70
C ARG A 459 12.43 -10.35 -19.83
N ARG A 460 13.15 -11.41 -19.46
CA ARG A 460 12.61 -12.43 -18.55
C ARG A 460 12.30 -11.88 -17.17
N ARG A 461 13.19 -11.06 -16.59
CA ARG A 461 12.96 -10.42 -15.28
C ARG A 461 11.72 -9.54 -15.28
N TRP A 462 11.55 -8.70 -16.30
CA TRP A 462 10.32 -7.91 -16.47
C TRP A 462 9.08 -8.81 -16.64
N ALA A 463 9.17 -9.87 -17.44
CA ALA A 463 8.05 -10.80 -17.62
C ALA A 463 7.62 -11.48 -16.30
N SER A 464 8.57 -11.96 -15.50
CA SER A 464 8.29 -12.56 -14.20
C SER A 464 7.73 -11.53 -13.21
N GLU A 465 8.24 -10.29 -13.22
CA GLU A 465 7.73 -9.19 -12.40
C GLU A 465 6.24 -8.89 -12.67
N ILE A 466 5.86 -8.88 -13.94
CA ILE A 466 4.46 -8.70 -14.35
C ILE A 466 3.63 -9.91 -13.92
N ALA A 467 4.13 -11.12 -14.18
CA ALA A 467 3.40 -12.36 -13.98
C ALA A 467 2.93 -12.47 -12.52
N TRP A 468 3.82 -12.21 -11.57
CA TRP A 468 3.48 -12.30 -10.16
C TRP A 468 2.51 -11.20 -9.72
N ARG A 469 2.72 -9.95 -10.17
CA ARG A 469 1.83 -8.83 -9.82
C ARG A 469 0.42 -9.05 -10.35
N VAL A 470 0.30 -9.51 -11.60
CA VAL A 470 -0.99 -9.86 -12.21
C VAL A 470 -1.66 -11.00 -11.43
N ALA A 471 -0.92 -12.06 -11.10
CA ALA A 471 -1.45 -13.19 -10.35
C ALA A 471 -1.97 -12.75 -8.98
N ILE A 472 -1.17 -12.00 -8.21
CA ILE A 472 -1.54 -11.52 -6.88
C ILE A 472 -2.67 -10.48 -6.96
N ALA A 473 -2.60 -9.47 -7.83
CA ALA A 473 -3.64 -8.45 -7.95
C ALA A 473 -4.99 -9.07 -8.33
N ARG A 474 -5.02 -9.98 -9.32
CA ARG A 474 -6.23 -10.73 -9.69
C ARG A 474 -6.75 -11.60 -8.54
N ALA A 475 -5.85 -12.12 -7.71
CA ALA A 475 -6.21 -13.04 -6.64
C ALA A 475 -6.73 -12.35 -5.37
N ALA A 476 -6.04 -11.30 -4.95
CA ALA A 476 -6.20 -10.65 -3.66
C ALA A 476 -6.88 -9.27 -3.75
N ARG A 477 -6.87 -8.63 -4.93
CA ARG A 477 -7.48 -7.32 -5.21
C ARG A 477 -8.26 -7.32 -6.53
N PRO A 478 -9.24 -8.25 -6.69
CA PRO A 478 -10.02 -8.36 -7.93
C PRO A 478 -10.71 -7.05 -8.33
N GLU A 479 -11.09 -6.20 -7.36
CA GLU A 479 -11.67 -4.88 -7.56
C GLU A 479 -10.72 -3.91 -8.28
N TRP A 480 -9.43 -3.91 -7.94
CA TRP A 480 -8.43 -3.12 -8.65
C TRP A 480 -8.22 -3.69 -10.06
N PHE A 481 -8.20 -5.02 -10.15
CA PHE A 481 -8.00 -5.72 -11.42
C PHE A 481 -9.13 -5.50 -12.43
N LEU A 482 -10.37 -5.24 -11.99
CA LEU A 482 -11.47 -4.84 -12.88
C LEU A 482 -11.20 -3.50 -13.57
N VAL A 483 -10.48 -2.60 -12.90
CA VAL A 483 -10.16 -1.27 -13.44
C VAL A 483 -8.89 -1.28 -14.29
N THR A 484 -7.86 -1.95 -13.79
CA THR A 484 -6.56 -2.05 -14.48
C THR A 484 -6.62 -3.01 -15.65
N GLY A 485 -7.43 -4.07 -15.56
CA GLY A 485 -7.32 -5.20 -16.46
C GLY A 485 -5.93 -5.84 -16.42
N GLU A 486 -5.65 -6.62 -17.46
CA GLU A 486 -4.37 -7.30 -17.62
C GLU A 486 -3.44 -6.50 -18.53
N PRO A 487 -2.16 -6.28 -18.13
CA PRO A 487 -1.21 -5.64 -19.01
C PRO A 487 -0.93 -6.54 -20.21
N ILE A 488 -0.83 -5.95 -21.39
CA ILE A 488 -0.36 -6.65 -22.59
C ILE A 488 1.16 -6.51 -22.63
N PRO A 489 1.91 -7.61 -22.84
CA PRO A 489 3.35 -7.52 -23.03
C PRO A 489 3.65 -6.63 -24.24
N GLY A 490 4.14 -5.42 -23.97
CA GLY A 490 4.56 -4.44 -24.97
C GLY A 490 5.98 -4.01 -24.64
N ASP A 491 6.12 -2.77 -24.16
CA ASP A 491 7.37 -2.21 -23.66
C ASP A 491 7.35 -1.98 -22.14
N VAL A 492 8.51 -1.66 -21.57
CA VAL A 492 8.68 -1.35 -20.14
C VAL A 492 7.80 -0.17 -19.72
N ALA A 493 7.69 0.86 -20.55
CA ALA A 493 6.91 2.07 -20.23
C ALA A 493 5.42 1.73 -20.00
N THR A 494 4.86 0.88 -20.86
CA THR A 494 3.48 0.38 -20.77
C THR A 494 3.22 -0.37 -19.46
N LEU A 495 4.21 -1.13 -18.99
CA LEU A 495 4.13 -1.90 -17.76
C LEU A 495 4.26 -1.01 -16.53
N ARG A 496 5.20 -0.06 -16.55
CA ARG A 496 5.31 0.96 -15.51
C ARG A 496 3.99 1.72 -15.37
N ARG A 497 3.36 2.08 -16.49
CA ARG A 497 2.04 2.71 -16.51
C ARG A 497 0.94 1.85 -15.88
N TRP A 498 0.96 0.54 -16.13
CA TRP A 498 0.02 -0.39 -15.50
C TRP A 498 0.24 -0.46 -13.98
N ILE A 499 1.49 -0.42 -13.52
CA ILE A 499 1.82 -0.36 -12.09
C ILE A 499 1.38 0.97 -11.48
N ASP A 500 1.55 2.11 -12.17
CA ASP A 500 1.04 3.41 -11.70
C ASP A 500 -0.48 3.41 -11.52
N LEU A 501 -1.19 2.70 -12.40
CA LEU A 501 -2.64 2.54 -12.27
C LEU A 501 -3.01 1.64 -11.08
N LEU A 502 -2.25 0.57 -10.82
CA LEU A 502 -2.43 -0.23 -9.60
C LEU A 502 -2.19 0.60 -8.34
N GLU A 503 -1.14 1.42 -8.34
CA GLU A 503 -0.82 2.33 -7.26
C GLU A 503 -1.92 3.36 -7.06
N ALA A 504 -2.47 3.92 -8.14
CA ALA A 504 -3.64 4.79 -8.07
C ALA A 504 -4.86 4.08 -7.46
N CYS A 505 -5.14 2.83 -7.86
CA CYS A 505 -6.21 2.03 -7.27
C CYS A 505 -6.00 1.87 -5.75
N ARG A 506 -4.78 1.52 -5.31
CA ARG A 506 -4.43 1.41 -3.89
C ARG A 506 -4.63 2.74 -3.15
N ARG A 507 -4.16 3.86 -3.71
CA ARG A 507 -4.30 5.21 -3.12
C ARG A 507 -5.76 5.63 -2.95
N THR A 508 -6.66 5.15 -3.81
CA THR A 508 -8.10 5.43 -3.68
C THR A 508 -8.85 4.44 -2.79
N ASP A 509 -8.21 3.37 -2.31
CA ASP A 509 -8.86 2.36 -1.48
C ASP A 509 -8.99 2.84 -0.02
N SER A 510 -10.21 3.08 0.43
CA SER A 510 -10.51 3.55 1.79
C SER A 510 -10.14 2.55 2.89
N ARG A 511 -10.03 1.25 2.56
CA ARG A 511 -9.59 0.22 3.51
C ARG A 511 -8.13 0.39 3.90
N PHE A 512 -7.35 1.11 3.09
CA PHE A 512 -5.92 1.31 3.27
C PHE A 512 -5.61 2.59 4.05
N ALA A 513 -6.29 3.69 3.71
CA ALA A 513 -6.03 5.02 4.28
C ALA A 513 -6.05 5.10 5.81
N GLY A 514 -6.86 4.29 6.49
CA GLY A 514 -6.95 4.27 7.95
C GLY A 514 -5.94 3.38 8.66
N ARG A 515 -5.10 2.60 7.96
CA ARG A 515 -4.20 1.62 8.58
C ARG A 515 -2.85 2.25 8.93
N SER A 516 -2.75 2.84 10.11
CA SER A 516 -1.48 3.32 10.68
C SER A 516 -0.48 2.16 10.79
N ARG A 517 0.69 2.29 10.15
CA ARG A 517 1.75 1.28 10.18
C ARG A 517 2.47 1.29 11.53
N SER A 518 2.05 0.45 12.47
CA SER A 518 2.93 0.07 13.58
C SER A 518 3.98 -0.93 13.05
N GLY A 519 5.26 -0.64 13.24
CA GLY A 519 6.31 -1.67 13.15
C GLY A 519 7.30 -1.58 11.99
N GLU A 520 7.36 -0.49 11.25
CA GLU A 520 8.36 -0.30 10.18
C GLU A 520 9.47 0.69 10.63
N ASP A 521 9.71 0.75 11.95
CA ASP A 521 10.86 1.41 12.58
C ASP A 521 12.10 0.51 12.41
N GLY A 522 12.75 0.67 11.26
CA GLY A 522 14.17 0.40 11.16
C GLY A 522 14.92 1.45 11.98
N SER A 523 15.03 1.24 13.29
CA SER A 523 16.18 1.77 14.02
C SER A 523 17.42 1.08 13.47
N THR A 524 18.35 1.90 12.98
CA THR A 524 19.75 1.55 12.72
C THR A 524 20.42 0.89 13.91
#